data_AF-A0A9E3N4C8-F1
#
_entry.id   AF-A0A9E3N4C8-F1
#
_cell.length_a   1.000
_cell.length_b   1.000
_cell.length_c   1.000
_cell.angle_alpha   90.00
_cell.angle_beta   90.00
_cell.angle_gamma   90.00
#
_symmetry.space_group_name_H-M   'P 1'
#
loop_
_entity.id
_entity.type
_entity.pdbx_description
1 polymer ?
#
loop_
_entity_poly.entity_id
_entity_poly.type
_entity_poly.pdbx_seq_one_letter_code
_entity_poly.pdbx_strand_id
1 'polypeptide(L)' 'NPGLATGGTGDVLAGLIGTLLGQGWPAWEAALAGVWLHGAAADRLVAGGVGPIGLTAGELPRAIRAELNALVADAERA' A
#
# COMPACT_ATOMS: atom_id res chain seq x y z
N ASN A 1 -7.44 -6.95 -2.36
CA ASN A 1 -8.82 -7.42 -2.66
C ASN A 1 -9.23 -7.06 -4.11
N PRO A 2 -10.44 -7.43 -4.61
CA PRO A 2 -10.88 -7.12 -5.98
C PRO A 2 -10.89 -5.62 -6.36
N GLY A 3 -10.91 -4.71 -5.40
CA GLY A 3 -10.81 -3.27 -5.67
C GLY A 3 -9.46 -2.82 -6.23
N LEU A 4 -8.42 -3.67 -6.17
CA LEU A 4 -7.16 -3.41 -6.85
C LEU A 4 -7.20 -3.71 -8.36
N ALA A 5 -8.24 -4.39 -8.86
CA ALA A 5 -8.40 -4.72 -10.27
C ALA A 5 -8.91 -3.52 -11.10
N THR A 6 -8.31 -2.34 -10.88
CA THR A 6 -8.61 -1.08 -11.55
C THR A 6 -7.35 -0.52 -12.20
N GLY A 7 -7.48 0.24 -13.28
CA GLY A 7 -6.35 0.87 -13.96
C GLY A 7 -5.50 1.76 -13.03
N GLY A 8 -4.18 1.68 -13.17
CA GLY A 8 -3.21 2.51 -12.44
C GLY A 8 -2.81 2.00 -11.06
N THR A 9 -3.46 0.98 -10.50
CA THR A 9 -3.07 0.43 -9.18
C THR A 9 -1.68 -0.21 -9.24
N GLY A 10 -1.33 -0.86 -10.36
CA GLY A 10 0.02 -1.37 -10.62
C GLY A 10 1.09 -0.27 -10.67
N ASP A 11 0.78 0.91 -11.20
CA ASP A 11 1.73 2.04 -11.21
C ASP A 11 1.99 2.56 -9.79
N VAL A 12 0.95 2.58 -8.94
CA VAL A 12 1.10 2.91 -7.51
C VAL A 12 1.97 1.89 -6.80
N LEU A 13 1.79 0.59 -7.06
CA LEU A 13 2.63 -0.47 -6.49
C LEU A 13 4.10 -0.33 -6.95
N ALA A 14 4.33 -0.14 -8.24
CA ALA A 14 5.67 0.05 -8.80
C ALA A 14 6.35 1.30 -8.22
N GLY A 15 5.61 2.42 -8.11
CA GLY A 15 6.09 3.64 -7.47
C GLY A 15 6.45 3.44 -6.00
N LEU A 16 5.60 2.74 -5.23
CA LEU A 16 5.88 2.40 -3.83
C LEU A 16 7.18 1.60 -3.70
N ILE A 17 7.33 0.51 -4.46
CA ILE A 17 8.55 -0.31 -4.44
C ILE A 17 9.77 0.53 -4.86
N GLY A 18 9.64 1.33 -5.92
CA GLY A 18 10.69 2.23 -6.40
C GLY A 18 11.14 3.25 -5.34
N THR A 19 10.20 3.80 -4.56
CA THR A 19 10.56 4.72 -3.46
C THR A 19 11.28 4.02 -2.32
N LEU A 20 10.88 2.79 -1.94
CA LEU A 20 11.58 2.01 -0.92
C LEU A 20 13.01 1.67 -1.36
N LEU A 21 13.18 1.24 -2.62
CA LEU A 21 14.49 1.04 -3.22
C LEU A 21 15.33 2.32 -3.21
N GLY A 22 14.73 3.46 -3.58
CA GLY A 22 15.39 4.77 -3.55
C GLY A 22 15.79 5.23 -2.14
N GLN A 23 15.14 4.69 -1.10
CA GLN A 23 15.52 4.89 0.31
C GLN A 23 16.62 3.92 0.79
N GLY A 24 17.12 3.04 -0.08
CA GLY A 24 18.18 2.08 0.23
C GLY A 24 17.71 0.77 0.84
N TRP A 25 16.40 0.45 0.75
CA TRP A 25 15.91 -0.85 1.18
C TRP A 25 16.47 -1.95 0.26
N PRO A 26 16.81 -3.14 0.81
CA PRO A 26 17.20 -4.25 -0.04
C PRO A 26 15.99 -4.71 -0.87
N ALA A 27 16.28 -5.19 -2.09
CA ALA A 27 15.26 -5.33 -3.12
C ALA A 27 14.14 -6.33 -2.76
N TRP A 28 14.50 -7.38 -2.03
CA TRP A 28 13.55 -8.38 -1.58
C TRP A 28 12.57 -7.80 -0.56
N GLU A 29 13.08 -7.10 0.44
CA GLU A 29 12.31 -6.44 1.49
C GLU A 29 11.44 -5.32 0.91
N ALA A 30 11.96 -4.54 -0.03
CA ALA A 30 11.19 -3.50 -0.73
C ALA A 30 10.00 -4.09 -1.50
N ALA A 31 10.20 -5.21 -2.21
CA ALA A 31 9.13 -5.90 -2.93
C ALA A 31 8.08 -6.47 -1.96
N LEU A 32 8.52 -7.14 -0.89
CA LEU A 32 7.63 -7.69 0.13
C LEU A 32 6.79 -6.60 0.81
N ALA A 33 7.45 -5.56 1.30
CA ALA A 33 6.79 -4.43 1.97
C ALA A 33 5.83 -3.71 1.01
N GLY A 34 6.26 -3.46 -0.23
CA GLY A 34 5.44 -2.80 -1.25
C GLY A 34 4.15 -3.58 -1.56
N VAL A 35 4.25 -4.88 -1.82
CA VAL A 35 3.09 -5.73 -2.11
C VAL A 35 2.15 -5.81 -0.90
N TRP A 36 2.70 -6.01 0.30
CA TRP A 36 1.91 -6.10 1.51
C TRP A 36 1.17 -4.79 1.82
N LEU A 37 1.89 -3.65 1.83
CA LEU A 37 1.30 -2.32 2.09
C LEU A 37 0.23 -1.96 1.05
N HIS A 38 0.44 -2.32 -0.22
CA HIS A 38 -0.53 -2.08 -1.28
C HIS A 38 -1.83 -2.86 -1.08
N GLY A 39 -1.73 -4.14 -0.69
CA GLY A 39 -2.88 -4.96 -0.32
C GLY A 39 -3.60 -4.45 0.93
N ALA A 40 -2.85 -4.21 2.00
CA ALA A 40 -3.36 -3.71 3.28
C ALA A 40 -4.08 -2.36 3.10
N ALA A 41 -3.54 -1.45 2.28
CA ALA A 41 -4.17 -0.18 1.97
C ALA A 41 -5.53 -0.36 1.28
N ALA A 42 -5.64 -1.30 0.34
CA ALA A 42 -6.91 -1.61 -0.31
C ALA A 42 -7.93 -2.22 0.68
N ASP A 43 -7.47 -3.06 1.60
CA ASP A 43 -8.33 -3.67 2.62
C ASP A 43 -8.82 -2.61 3.62
N ARG A 44 -7.94 -1.68 4.03
CA ARG A 44 -8.30 -0.51 4.85
C ARG A 44 -9.37 0.34 4.18
N LEU A 45 -9.22 0.64 2.89
CA LEU A 45 -10.18 1.44 2.14
C LEU A 45 -11.55 0.75 2.08
N VAL A 46 -11.57 -0.55 1.76
CA VAL A 46 -12.82 -1.33 1.70
C VAL A 46 -13.49 -1.40 3.07
N ALA A 47 -12.73 -1.62 4.14
CA ALA A 47 -13.26 -1.59 5.51
C ALA A 47 -13.85 -0.22 5.89
N GLY A 48 -13.31 0.87 5.32
CA GLY A 48 -13.83 2.23 5.46
C GLY A 48 -14.98 2.59 4.52
N GLY A 49 -15.51 1.63 3.74
CA GLY A 49 -16.61 1.85 2.80
C GLY A 49 -16.17 2.41 1.42
N VAL A 50 -14.87 2.46 1.15
CA VAL A 50 -14.32 2.86 -0.14
C VAL A 50 -13.99 1.60 -0.95
N GLY A 51 -14.92 1.22 -1.83
CA GLY A 51 -14.83 0.01 -2.65
C GLY A 51 -15.62 -1.18 -2.09
N PRO A 52 -15.37 -2.41 -2.60
CA PRO A 52 -14.34 -2.75 -3.57
C PRO A 52 -14.65 -2.26 -4.99
N ILE A 53 -15.91 -2.00 -5.32
CA ILE A 53 -16.31 -1.48 -6.63
C ILE A 53 -15.99 0.02 -6.71
N GLY A 54 -15.26 0.43 -7.74
CA GLY A 54 -14.93 1.84 -7.99
C GLY A 54 -13.72 2.38 -7.24
N LEU A 55 -12.99 1.54 -6.49
CA LEU A 55 -11.70 1.93 -5.90
C LEU A 55 -10.72 2.29 -7.02
N THR A 56 -10.13 3.47 -6.92
CA THR A 56 -9.21 4.06 -7.89
C THR A 56 -7.78 4.09 -7.36
N ALA A 57 -6.81 4.11 -8.28
CA ALA A 57 -5.40 4.23 -7.93
C ALA A 57 -5.09 5.47 -7.07
N GLY A 58 -5.81 6.58 -7.25
CA GLY A 58 -5.58 7.83 -6.53
C GLY A 58 -5.89 7.78 -5.03
N GLU A 59 -6.67 6.79 -4.58
CA GLU A 59 -7.05 6.63 -3.16
C GLU A 59 -5.98 5.87 -2.35
N LEU A 60 -5.20 5.01 -3.03
CA LEU A 60 -4.22 4.14 -2.39
C LEU A 60 -3.06 4.88 -1.69
N PRO A 61 -2.43 5.95 -2.24
CA PRO A 61 -1.26 6.56 -1.62
C PRO A 61 -1.49 7.06 -0.19
N ARG A 62 -2.68 7.59 0.11
CA ARG A 62 -3.02 8.04 1.47
C ARG A 62 -3.25 6.85 2.42
N ALA A 63 -3.90 5.80 1.94
CA ALA A 63 -4.11 4.58 2.71
C ALA A 63 -2.78 3.85 2.99
N ILE A 64 -1.88 3.74 2.00
CA ILE A 64 -0.53 3.18 2.15
C ILE A 64 0.24 3.91 3.25
N ARG A 65 0.21 5.26 3.26
CA ARG A 65 0.85 6.05 4.32
C ARG A 65 0.27 5.72 5.70
N ALA A 66 -1.05 5.59 5.80
CA ALA A 66 -1.70 5.26 7.07
C ALA A 66 -1.30 3.88 7.59
N GLU A 67 -1.24 2.87 6.71
CA GLU A 67 -0.80 1.51 7.05
C GLU A 67 0.66 1.47 7.48
N LEU A 68 1.56 2.14 6.76
CA LEU A 68 2.97 2.21 7.12
C LEU A 68 3.17 2.87 8.50
N ASN A 69 2.51 3.99 8.76
CA ASN A 69 2.61 4.67 10.04
C ASN A 69 2.06 3.81 11.19
N ALA A 70 0.98 3.06 10.94
CA ALA A 70 0.44 2.13 11.93
C ALA A 70 1.43 1.01 12.25
N LEU A 71 2.03 0.40 11.23
CA LEU A 71 3.06 -0.64 11.37
C LEU A 71 4.26 -0.15 12.21
N VAL A 72 4.78 1.04 11.91
CA VAL A 72 5.90 1.63 12.66
C VAL A 72 5.51 1.86 14.12
N ALA A 73 4.32 2.42 14.36
CA ALA A 73 3.86 2.68 15.72
C ALA A 73 3.61 1.37 16.51
N ASP A 74 3.17 0.29 15.86
CA ASP A 74 3.05 -1.03 16.47
C ASP A 74 4.43 -1.60 16.85
N ALA A 75 5.42 -1.46 15.97
CA ALA A 75 6.79 -1.92 16.23
C ALA A 75 7.46 -1.16 17.39
N GLU A 76 7.17 0.12 17.56
CA GLU A 76 7.67 0.93 18.69
C GLU A 76 7.03 0.56 20.04
N ARG A 77 5.90 -0.14 20.03
CA ARG A 77 5.19 -0.59 21.24
C ARG A 77 5.56 -2.01 21.68
N ALA A 78 6.25 -2.77 20.84
CA ALA A 78 6.67 -4.15 21.09
C ALA A 78 8.02 -4.21 21.83
#